data_AF-Q4N8E5-F1
#
_entry.id   AF-Q4N8E5-F1
#
_cell.length_a   1.000
_cell.length_b   1.000
_cell.length_c   1.000
_cell.angle_alpha   90.00
_cell.angle_beta   90.00
_cell.angle_gamma   90.00
#
_symmetry.space_group_name_H-M   'P 1'
#
loop_
_entity.id
_entity.type
_entity.pdbx_description
1 polymer ?
#
loop_
_entity_poly.entity_id
_entity_poly.type
_entity_poly.pdbx_seq_one_letter_code
_entity_poly.pdbx_strand_id
1 'polypeptide(L)'
;MSIYQREEELDRLLVQLKGLLIKYESHSSSAQSDKYAEGVLIYERVKCAESAYAKEIEKLQHQSKGSHNLRLQDKQKLLSELKFKLDHLKSLVEANQDKLSDKHADPNLPYSNKLIVWGNEIQDKTQDSINRIRDLTIDSEKIGADVTTDLEQQNESLNRIRVTIHGVDENLAAAKNTVKTIASAIVRDKCTIILVVTIILLIVSIGLCAYFFRDIKT
;
A
#
# COMPACT_ATOMS: atom_id res chain seq x y z
N MET A 1 -0.37 -2.89 7.26
CA MET A 1 -1.11 -1.70 6.82
C MET A 1 -2.40 -2.18 6.18
N SER A 2 -3.57 -1.66 6.56
CA SER A 2 -4.81 -2.03 5.88
C SER A 2 -4.90 -1.32 4.53
N ILE A 3 -5.57 -1.93 3.55
CA ILE A 3 -5.75 -1.33 2.22
C ILE A 3 -6.40 0.08 2.29
N TYR A 4 -7.30 0.27 3.25
CA TYR A 4 -7.96 1.55 3.50
C TYR A 4 -7.00 2.63 3.98
N GLN A 5 -5.98 2.28 4.77
CA GLN A 5 -4.96 3.24 5.19
C GLN A 5 -4.14 3.75 4.00
N ARG A 6 -3.81 2.87 3.04
CA ARG A 6 -3.09 3.26 1.81
C ARG A 6 -3.94 4.11 0.88
N GLU A 7 -5.23 3.80 0.81
CA GLU A 7 -6.18 4.60 0.06
C GLU A 7 -6.36 6.01 0.66
N GLU A 8 -6.53 6.10 1.98
CA GLU A 8 -6.67 7.37 2.70
C GLU A 8 -5.40 8.24 2.59
N GLU A 9 -4.22 7.62 2.66
CA GLU A 9 -2.93 8.28 2.42
C GLU A 9 -2.87 8.90 1.02
N LEU A 10 -3.27 8.15 -0.02
CA LEU A 10 -3.34 8.63 -1.39
C LEU A 10 -4.33 9.78 -1.54
N ASP A 11 -5.52 9.66 -0.95
CA ASP A 11 -6.56 10.71 -0.99
C ASP A 11 -6.12 12.00 -0.31
N ARG A 12 -5.50 11.89 0.86
CA ARG A 12 -4.95 13.05 1.58
C ARG A 12 -3.91 13.80 0.74
N LEU A 13 -3.00 13.07 0.10
CA LEU A 13 -1.95 13.66 -0.72
C LEU A 13 -2.52 14.31 -2.00
N LEU A 14 -3.53 13.70 -2.63
CA LEU A 14 -4.23 14.30 -3.77
C LEU A 14 -4.95 15.60 -3.40
N VAL A 15 -5.62 15.64 -2.24
CA VAL A 15 -6.25 16.86 -1.73
C VAL A 15 -5.22 17.93 -1.43
N GLN A 16 -4.08 17.57 -0.84
CA GLN A 16 -3.00 18.50 -0.55
C GLN A 16 -2.41 19.11 -1.84
N LEU A 17 -2.14 18.28 -2.85
CA LEU A 17 -1.63 18.74 -4.14
C LEU A 17 -2.62 19.68 -4.83
N LYS A 18 -3.91 19.32 -4.84
CA LYS A 18 -4.98 20.15 -5.40
C LYS A 18 -5.08 21.49 -4.67
N GLY A 19 -5.02 21.47 -3.33
CA GLY A 19 -5.08 22.68 -2.51
C GLY A 19 -3.90 23.63 -2.76
N LEU A 20 -2.69 23.10 -2.95
CA LEU A 20 -1.52 23.91 -3.30
C LEU A 20 -1.62 24.51 -4.70
N LEU A 21 -2.09 23.74 -5.69
CA LEU A 21 -2.33 24.23 -7.04
C LEU A 21 -3.36 25.37 -7.09
N ILE A 22 -4.41 25.30 -6.26
CA ILE A 22 -5.41 26.37 -6.16
C ILE A 22 -4.80 27.61 -5.48
N LYS A 23 -4.05 27.42 -4.40
CA LYS A 23 -3.37 28.53 -3.71
C LYS A 23 -2.36 29.22 -4.61
N TYR A 24 -1.69 28.48 -5.49
CA TYR A 24 -0.74 29.01 -6.47
C TYR A 24 -1.36 30.09 -7.38
N GLU A 25 -2.59 29.89 -7.87
CA GLU A 25 -3.25 30.81 -8.81
C GLU A 25 -3.49 32.22 -8.21
N SER A 26 -3.36 32.37 -6.89
CA SER A 26 -3.63 33.60 -6.14
C SER A 26 -2.40 34.36 -5.64
N HIS A 27 -1.17 33.86 -5.80
CA HIS A 27 0.03 34.39 -5.13
C HIS A 27 1.08 35.03 -6.07
N SER A 28 1.89 35.94 -5.49
CA SER A 28 2.96 36.73 -6.14
C SER A 28 4.13 35.91 -6.71
N SER A 29 4.81 36.44 -7.73
CA SER A 29 5.81 35.79 -8.59
C SER A 29 7.00 35.11 -7.85
N SER A 30 7.47 35.61 -6.71
CA SER A 30 8.53 34.94 -5.93
C SER A 30 8.01 33.71 -5.17
N ALA A 31 6.81 33.80 -4.60
CA ALA A 31 6.16 32.69 -3.91
C ALA A 31 5.73 31.58 -4.88
N GLN A 32 5.63 31.87 -6.18
CA GLN A 32 5.28 30.91 -7.22
C GLN A 32 6.36 29.84 -7.45
N SER A 33 7.65 30.22 -7.37
CA SER A 33 8.77 29.28 -7.55
C SER A 33 8.86 28.26 -6.40
N ASP A 34 8.80 28.76 -5.16
CA ASP A 34 8.84 27.90 -3.97
C ASP A 34 7.63 26.96 -3.89
N LYS A 35 6.44 27.46 -4.26
CA LYS A 35 5.21 26.66 -4.29
C LYS A 35 5.22 25.63 -5.42
N TYR A 36 5.86 25.92 -6.54
CA TYR A 36 6.07 24.93 -7.60
C TYR A 36 6.99 23.80 -7.13
N ALA A 37 8.11 24.13 -6.48
CA ALA A 37 8.98 23.11 -5.89
C ALA A 37 8.25 22.22 -4.86
N GLU A 38 7.45 22.83 -3.97
CA GLU A 38 6.59 22.10 -3.03
C GLU A 38 5.57 21.21 -3.74
N GLY A 39 4.96 21.70 -4.83
CA GLY A 39 4.02 20.96 -5.66
C GLY A 39 4.65 19.74 -6.34
N VAL A 40 5.88 19.86 -6.85
CA VAL A 40 6.64 18.75 -7.46
C VAL A 40 6.92 17.65 -6.42
N LEU A 41 7.36 18.03 -5.21
CA LEU A 41 7.65 17.07 -4.15
C LEU A 41 6.39 16.29 -3.71
N ILE A 42 5.25 16.97 -3.59
CA ILE A 42 4.00 16.31 -3.24
C ILE A 42 3.51 15.42 -4.38
N TYR A 43 3.66 15.85 -5.63
CA TYR A 43 3.32 15.02 -6.78
C TYR A 43 4.11 13.70 -6.82
N GLU A 44 5.42 13.72 -6.56
CA GLU A 44 6.22 12.49 -6.44
C GLU A 44 5.77 11.61 -5.27
N ARG A 45 5.43 12.21 -4.12
CA ARG A 45 4.84 11.46 -2.99
C ARG A 45 3.52 10.79 -3.36
N VAL A 46 2.64 11.48 -4.10
CA VAL A 46 1.37 10.91 -4.57
C VAL A 46 1.62 9.70 -5.46
N LYS A 47 2.59 9.77 -6.39
CA LYS A 47 2.98 8.62 -7.22
C LYS A 47 3.48 7.43 -6.41
N CYS A 48 4.31 7.68 -5.39
CA CYS A 48 4.76 6.61 -4.50
C CYS A 48 3.58 5.96 -3.76
N ALA A 49 2.63 6.76 -3.25
CA ALA A 49 1.43 6.27 -2.58
C ALA A 49 0.51 5.49 -3.54
N GLU A 50 0.38 5.93 -4.79
CA GLU A 50 -0.37 5.22 -5.84
C GLU A 50 0.23 3.83 -6.10
N SER A 51 1.54 3.74 -6.30
CA SER A 51 2.24 2.46 -6.49
C SER A 51 2.08 1.55 -5.28
N ALA A 52 2.13 2.10 -4.06
CA ALA A 52 1.91 1.34 -2.83
C ALA A 52 0.47 0.80 -2.73
N TYR A 53 -0.53 1.61 -3.10
CA TYR A 53 -1.93 1.20 -3.13
C TYR A 53 -2.17 0.09 -4.18
N ALA A 54 -1.60 0.23 -5.38
CA ALA A 54 -1.67 -0.79 -6.43
C ALA A 54 -1.12 -2.15 -5.97
N LYS A 55 0.06 -2.15 -5.33
CA LYS A 55 0.67 -3.36 -4.75
C LYS A 55 -0.19 -4.01 -3.66
N GLU A 56 -0.92 -3.21 -2.89
CA GLU A 56 -1.81 -3.73 -1.84
C GLU A 56 -3.08 -4.34 -2.45
N ILE A 57 -3.58 -3.80 -3.57
CA ILE A 57 -4.69 -4.38 -4.34
C ILE A 57 -4.30 -5.74 -4.92
N GLU A 58 -3.05 -5.90 -5.39
CA GLU A 58 -2.57 -7.19 -5.92
C GLU A 58 -2.65 -8.33 -4.90
N LYS A 59 -2.47 -8.03 -3.61
CA LYS A 59 -2.53 -8.99 -2.49
C LYS A 59 -3.96 -9.40 -2.11
N LEU A 60 -4.99 -8.67 -2.54
CA LEU A 60 -6.38 -8.98 -2.18
C LEU A 60 -6.91 -10.24 -2.86
N GLN A 61 -7.99 -10.82 -2.32
CA GLN A 61 -8.76 -11.86 -3.01
C GLN A 61 -9.50 -11.30 -4.23
N HIS A 62 -9.67 -12.12 -5.28
CA HIS A 62 -10.17 -11.72 -6.59
C HIS A 62 -11.52 -10.98 -6.57
N GLN A 63 -12.41 -11.30 -5.61
CA GLN A 63 -13.73 -10.68 -5.49
C GLN A 63 -13.68 -9.19 -5.10
N SER A 64 -12.67 -8.76 -4.32
CA SER A 64 -12.53 -7.36 -3.86
C SER A 64 -11.67 -6.51 -4.80
N LYS A 65 -10.85 -7.13 -5.68
CA LYS A 65 -9.95 -6.42 -6.59
C LYS A 65 -10.65 -5.46 -7.55
N GLY A 66 -11.82 -5.85 -8.06
CA GLY A 66 -12.54 -5.08 -9.08
C GLY A 66 -12.92 -3.67 -8.61
N SER A 67 -13.45 -3.55 -7.39
CA SER A 67 -13.87 -2.26 -6.83
C SER A 67 -12.67 -1.34 -6.56
N HIS A 68 -11.59 -1.86 -5.96
CA HIS A 68 -10.39 -1.07 -5.68
C HIS A 68 -9.65 -0.64 -6.96
N ASN A 69 -9.63 -1.48 -8.00
CA ASN A 69 -9.06 -1.09 -9.30
C ASN A 69 -9.80 0.06 -9.95
N LEU A 70 -11.14 0.07 -9.87
CA LEU A 70 -11.94 1.18 -10.39
C LEU A 70 -11.60 2.49 -9.67
N ARG A 71 -11.54 2.44 -8.33
CA ARG A 71 -11.20 3.60 -7.49
C ARG A 71 -9.76 4.08 -7.76
N LEU A 72 -8.81 3.16 -7.95
CA LEU A 72 -7.44 3.50 -8.33
C LEU A 72 -7.41 4.19 -9.71
N GLN A 73 -8.16 3.69 -10.69
CA GLN A 73 -8.23 4.29 -12.02
C GLN A 73 -8.77 5.72 -11.99
N ASP A 74 -9.79 6.00 -11.18
CA ASP A 74 -10.32 7.37 -11.05
C ASP A 74 -9.32 8.31 -10.38
N LYS A 75 -8.57 7.83 -9.38
CA LYS A 75 -7.47 8.59 -8.76
C LYS A 75 -6.32 8.87 -9.74
N GLN A 76 -6.00 7.92 -10.63
CA GLN A 76 -5.00 8.10 -11.70
C GLN A 76 -5.40 9.16 -12.72
N LYS A 77 -6.70 9.22 -13.09
CA LYS A 77 -7.22 10.29 -13.95
C LYS A 77 -7.04 11.66 -13.28
N LEU A 78 -7.43 11.77 -12.01
CA LEU A 78 -7.28 13.01 -11.23
C LEU A 78 -5.80 13.42 -11.14
N LEU A 79 -4.90 12.47 -10.89
CA LEU A 79 -3.46 12.73 -10.88
C LEU A 79 -2.95 13.28 -12.22
N SER A 80 -3.45 12.74 -13.34
CA SER A 80 -3.08 13.20 -14.69
C SER A 80 -3.54 14.65 -14.94
N GLU A 81 -4.73 15.02 -14.49
CA GLU A 81 -5.22 16.41 -14.55
C GLU A 81 -4.35 17.36 -13.70
N LEU A 82 -4.00 16.93 -12.49
CA LEU A 82 -3.16 17.71 -11.59
C LEU A 82 -1.74 17.86 -12.16
N LYS A 83 -1.21 16.83 -12.81
CA LYS A 83 0.07 16.89 -13.53
C LYS A 83 0.04 17.96 -14.62
N PHE A 84 -1.01 17.99 -15.45
CA PHE A 84 -1.11 18.98 -16.52
C PHE A 84 -1.07 20.42 -15.97
N LYS A 85 -1.77 20.67 -14.86
CA LYS A 85 -1.74 21.97 -14.17
C LYS A 85 -0.35 22.30 -13.60
N LEU A 86 0.38 21.30 -13.12
CA LEU A 86 1.76 21.45 -12.65
C LEU A 86 2.74 21.75 -13.79
N ASP A 87 2.57 21.13 -14.96
CA ASP A 87 3.38 21.38 -16.16
C ASP A 87 3.12 22.79 -16.72
N HIS A 88 1.86 23.25 -16.70
CA HIS A 88 1.52 24.64 -17.02
C HIS A 88 2.13 25.64 -16.03
N LEU A 89 2.21 25.26 -14.75
CA LEU A 89 2.87 26.06 -13.73
C LEU A 89 4.39 26.18 -13.99
N LYS A 90 5.04 25.07 -14.35
CA LYS A 90 6.46 25.05 -14.67
C LYS A 90 6.83 26.12 -15.70
N SER A 91 6.08 26.22 -16.80
CA SER A 91 6.37 27.18 -17.87
C SER A 91 6.20 28.64 -17.42
N LEU A 92 5.25 28.94 -16.52
CA LEU A 92 5.07 30.27 -15.94
C LEU A 92 6.23 30.66 -15.00
N VAL A 93 6.71 29.72 -14.20
CA VAL A 93 7.86 29.95 -13.31
C VAL A 93 9.12 30.22 -14.13
N GLU A 94 9.38 29.40 -15.16
CA GLU A 94 10.52 29.56 -16.08
C GLU A 94 10.47 30.94 -16.77
N ALA A 95 9.31 31.35 -17.28
CA ALA A 95 9.13 32.65 -17.93
C ALA A 95 9.30 33.86 -16.99
N ASN A 96 9.08 33.68 -15.68
CA ASN A 96 9.28 34.73 -14.67
C ASN A 96 10.72 34.80 -14.17
N GLN A 97 11.43 33.66 -14.12
CA GLN A 97 12.83 33.60 -13.71
C GLN A 97 13.74 34.32 -14.71
N ASP A 98 13.49 34.20 -16.01
CA ASP A 98 14.24 34.92 -17.06
C ASP A 98 14.11 36.44 -16.92
N LYS A 99 12.94 36.95 -16.50
CA LYS A 99 12.68 38.39 -16.32
C LYS A 99 13.35 38.99 -15.09
N LEU A 100 13.62 38.18 -14.05
CA LEU A 100 14.29 38.65 -12.83
C LEU A 100 15.79 38.85 -13.06
N SER A 101 16.40 38.06 -13.95
CA SER A 101 17.80 38.17 -14.35
C SER A 101 18.10 39.54 -15.01
N ASP A 102 17.16 40.08 -15.77
CA ASP A 102 17.31 41.39 -16.44
C ASP A 102 17.09 42.60 -15.51
N LYS A 103 16.44 42.43 -14.35
CA LYS A 103 15.95 43.55 -13.54
C LYS A 103 16.99 44.18 -12.60
N HIS A 104 18.15 43.55 -12.42
CA HIS A 104 19.25 44.04 -11.58
C HIS A 104 20.45 44.61 -12.36
N ALA A 105 20.30 44.81 -13.68
CA ALA A 105 21.30 45.50 -14.47
C ALA A 105 21.14 47.03 -14.33
N ASP A 106 21.74 47.62 -13.30
CA ASP A 106 22.05 49.06 -13.32
C ASP A 106 22.96 49.34 -14.54
N PRO A 107 22.53 50.12 -15.54
CA PRO A 107 23.30 50.36 -16.74
C PRO A 107 24.59 51.19 -16.50
N ASN A 108 24.79 51.75 -15.31
CA ASN A 108 25.93 52.64 -15.00
C ASN A 108 27.04 52.02 -14.13
N LEU A 109 26.93 50.75 -13.71
CA LEU A 109 27.96 50.12 -12.89
C LEU A 109 29.12 49.59 -13.77
N PRO A 110 30.40 49.86 -13.45
CA PRO A 110 31.53 49.23 -14.14
C PRO A 110 31.38 47.70 -14.08
N TYR A 111 31.53 47.04 -15.23
CA TYR A 111 31.36 45.58 -15.39
C TYR A 111 32.08 44.76 -14.30
N SER A 112 33.23 45.22 -13.82
CA SER A 112 34.03 44.56 -12.78
C SER A 112 33.35 44.57 -11.40
N ASN A 113 32.76 45.68 -10.98
CA ASN A 113 32.05 45.77 -9.69
C ASN A 113 30.72 44.98 -9.71
N LYS A 114 30.06 44.94 -10.87
CA LYS A 114 28.84 44.14 -11.06
C LYS A 114 29.11 42.64 -10.88
N LEU A 115 30.25 42.17 -11.39
CA LEU A 115 30.65 40.77 -11.29
C LEU A 115 31.04 40.38 -9.87
N ILE A 116 31.67 41.29 -9.11
CA ILE A 116 32.06 41.05 -7.72
C ILE A 116 30.84 40.98 -6.80
N VAL A 117 29.89 41.91 -6.92
CA VAL A 117 28.65 41.91 -6.12
C VAL A 117 27.83 40.64 -6.42
N TRP A 118 27.69 40.29 -7.70
CA TRP A 118 27.02 39.05 -8.10
C TRP A 118 27.74 37.80 -7.58
N GLY A 119 29.07 37.75 -7.68
CA GLY A 119 29.87 36.65 -7.18
C GLY A 119 29.73 36.45 -5.67
N ASN A 120 29.71 37.55 -4.91
CA ASN A 120 29.55 37.52 -3.46
C ASN A 120 28.13 37.03 -3.06
N GLU A 121 27.09 37.51 -3.75
CA GLU A 121 25.72 37.06 -3.51
C GLU A 121 25.52 35.56 -3.82
N ILE A 122 26.14 35.07 -4.91
CA ILE A 122 26.14 33.64 -5.23
C ILE A 122 26.89 32.86 -4.17
N GLN A 123 28.05 33.34 -3.71
CA GLN A 123 28.84 32.69 -2.68
C GLN A 123 28.09 32.58 -1.36
N ASP A 124 27.42 33.64 -0.91
CA ASP A 124 26.61 33.63 0.31
C ASP A 124 25.45 32.63 0.20
N LYS A 125 24.73 32.63 -0.93
CA LYS A 125 23.66 31.65 -1.20
C LYS A 125 24.19 30.21 -1.24
N THR A 126 25.38 30.00 -1.80
CA THR A 126 26.03 28.70 -1.83
C THR A 126 26.43 28.26 -0.43
N GLN A 127 26.97 29.16 0.40
CA GLN A 127 27.34 28.85 1.78
C GLN A 127 26.13 28.44 2.61
N ASP A 128 25.02 29.17 2.49
CA ASP A 128 23.75 28.81 3.12
C ASP A 128 23.23 27.45 2.63
N SER A 129 23.38 27.16 1.32
CA SER A 129 23.00 25.87 0.75
C SER A 129 23.84 24.73 1.31
N ILE A 130 25.16 24.92 1.44
CA ILE A 130 26.08 23.92 2.02
C ILE A 130 25.70 23.64 3.48
N ASN A 131 25.41 24.68 4.27
CA ASN A 131 25.01 24.51 5.66
C ASN A 131 23.71 23.69 5.76
N ARG A 132 22.70 24.01 4.94
CA ARG A 132 21.45 23.22 4.88
C ARG A 132 21.68 21.77 4.45
N ILE A 133 22.53 21.53 3.44
CA ILE A 133 22.85 20.18 2.96
C ILE A 133 23.55 19.37 4.06
N ARG A 134 24.43 20.00 4.83
CA ARG A 134 25.10 19.37 5.97
C ARG A 134 24.08 18.91 7.01
N ASP A 135 23.16 19.78 7.41
CA ASP A 135 22.13 19.44 8.39
C ASP A 135 21.23 18.30 7.89
N LEU A 136 20.79 18.37 6.62
CA LEU A 136 20.02 17.31 5.99
C LEU A 136 20.78 15.97 5.90
N THR A 137 22.10 16.01 5.71
CA THR A 137 22.94 14.81 5.66
C THR A 137 23.02 14.14 7.03
N ILE A 138 23.17 14.94 8.10
CA ILE A 138 23.17 14.45 9.48
C ILE A 138 21.80 13.83 9.82
N ASP A 139 20.71 14.50 9.47
CA ASP A 139 19.35 13.97 9.66
C ASP A 139 19.13 12.67 8.86
N SER A 140 19.64 12.62 7.62
CA SER A 140 19.57 11.42 6.79
C SER A 140 20.40 10.26 7.35
N GLU A 141 21.57 10.52 7.93
CA GLU A 141 22.39 9.51 8.60
C GLU A 141 21.65 8.92 9.81
N LYS A 142 21.02 9.78 10.61
CA LYS A 142 20.19 9.36 11.73
C LYS A 142 19.00 8.50 11.29
N ILE A 143 18.24 8.94 10.28
CA ILE A 143 17.15 8.14 9.70
C ILE A 143 17.67 6.80 9.17
N GLY A 144 18.85 6.79 8.54
CA GLY A 144 19.48 5.55 8.05
C GLY A 144 19.83 4.57 9.17
N ALA A 145 20.31 5.06 10.31
CA ALA A 145 20.57 4.25 11.50
C ALA A 145 19.27 3.68 12.11
N ASP A 146 18.22 4.50 12.22
CA ASP A 146 16.92 4.06 12.72
C ASP A 146 16.29 3.01 11.78
N VAL A 147 16.34 3.23 10.46
CA VAL A 147 15.84 2.27 9.45
C VAL A 147 16.60 0.95 9.51
N THR A 148 17.92 0.99 9.73
CA THR A 148 18.74 -0.23 9.88
C THR A 148 18.29 -1.04 11.10
N THR A 149 18.06 -0.35 12.22
CA THR A 149 17.56 -0.96 13.46
C THR A 149 16.17 -1.58 13.25
N ASP A 150 15.27 -0.87 12.56
CA ASP A 150 13.93 -1.36 12.24
C ASP A 150 13.97 -2.60 11.33
N LEU A 151 14.88 -2.64 10.35
CA LEU A 151 15.05 -3.79 9.47
C LEU A 151 15.55 -5.02 10.24
N GLU A 152 16.45 -4.84 11.20
CA GLU A 152 16.88 -5.92 12.10
C GLU A 152 15.72 -6.46 12.93
N GLN A 153 14.91 -5.57 13.54
CA GLN A 153 13.71 -5.98 14.29
C GLN A 153 12.69 -6.70 13.41
N GLN A 154 12.48 -6.24 12.17
CA GLN A 154 11.61 -6.90 11.20
C GLN A 154 12.15 -8.29 10.83
N ASN A 155 13.46 -8.43 10.65
CA ASN A 155 14.09 -9.72 10.36
C ASN A 155 13.91 -10.70 11.53
N GLU A 156 14.10 -10.25 12.76
CA GLU A 156 13.79 -11.07 13.93
C GLU A 156 12.32 -11.48 14.00
N SER A 157 11.39 -10.56 13.70
CA SER A 157 9.96 -10.86 13.66
C SER A 157 9.63 -11.90 12.58
N LEU A 158 10.24 -11.80 11.40
CA LEU A 158 10.10 -12.81 10.35
C LEU A 158 10.66 -14.17 10.78
N ASN A 159 11.78 -14.17 11.49
CA ASN A 159 12.34 -15.41 12.05
C ASN A 159 11.40 -16.01 13.10
N ARG A 160 10.81 -15.19 13.99
CA ARG A 160 9.79 -15.64 14.96
C ARG A 160 8.54 -16.21 14.27
N ILE A 161 8.07 -15.57 13.19
CA ILE A 161 6.95 -16.08 12.38
C ILE A 161 7.31 -17.41 11.74
N ARG A 162 8.51 -17.56 11.17
CA ARG A 162 8.99 -18.83 10.60
C ARG A 162 8.98 -19.97 11.61
N VAL A 163 9.44 -19.71 12.84
CA VAL A 163 9.39 -20.69 13.93
C VAL A 163 7.95 -21.05 14.31
N THR A 164 7.07 -20.05 14.39
CA THR A 164 5.64 -20.26 14.71
C THR A 164 4.92 -21.06 13.63
N ILE A 165 5.22 -20.81 12.35
CA ILE A 165 4.64 -21.58 11.23
C ILE A 165 5.03 -23.06 11.32
N HIS A 166 6.28 -23.38 11.69
CA HIS A 166 6.68 -24.77 11.91
C HIS A 166 5.86 -25.45 13.02
N GLY A 167 5.58 -24.74 14.12
CA GLY A 167 4.71 -25.26 15.19
C GLY A 167 3.23 -25.41 14.76
N VAL A 168 2.76 -24.59 13.82
CA VAL A 168 1.40 -24.74 13.24
C VAL A 168 1.30 -25.99 12.38
N ASP A 169 2.35 -26.36 11.63
CA ASP A 169 2.35 -27.61 10.84
C ASP A 169 2.25 -28.86 11.72
N GLU A 170 2.92 -28.86 12.89
CA GLU A 170 2.81 -29.94 13.88
C GLU A 170 1.38 -30.04 14.45
N ASN A 171 0.78 -28.90 14.81
CA ASN A 171 -0.60 -28.85 15.28
C ASN A 171 -1.61 -29.26 14.19
N LEU A 172 -1.34 -28.93 12.93
CA LEU A 172 -2.15 -29.34 11.79
C LEU A 172 -2.06 -30.85 11.55
N ALA A 173 -0.88 -31.45 11.71
CA ALA A 173 -0.69 -32.90 11.66
C ALA A 173 -1.47 -33.61 12.78
N ALA A 174 -1.43 -33.09 14.00
CA ALA A 174 -2.21 -33.61 15.13
C ALA A 174 -3.73 -33.47 14.90
N ALA A 175 -4.18 -32.34 14.37
CA ALA A 175 -5.58 -32.11 14.01
C ALA A 175 -6.05 -33.11 12.93
N LYS A 176 -5.26 -33.35 11.87
CA LYS A 176 -5.55 -34.36 10.85
C LYS A 176 -5.68 -35.77 11.46
N ASN A 177 -4.80 -36.14 12.38
CA ASN A 177 -4.86 -37.44 13.03
C ASN A 177 -6.10 -37.59 13.91
N THR A 178 -6.47 -36.53 14.63
CA THR A 178 -7.69 -36.48 15.45
C THR A 178 -8.94 -36.63 14.59
N VAL A 179 -9.01 -35.88 13.47
CA VAL A 179 -10.12 -35.99 12.51
C VAL A 179 -10.20 -37.39 11.90
N LYS A 180 -9.05 -38.01 11.57
CA LYS A 180 -9.02 -39.40 11.07
C LYS A 180 -9.57 -40.39 12.10
N THR A 181 -9.23 -40.22 13.37
CA THR A 181 -9.76 -41.05 14.47
C THR A 181 -11.27 -40.88 14.60
N ILE A 182 -11.76 -39.64 14.62
CA ILE A 182 -13.19 -39.32 14.67
C ILE A 182 -13.92 -39.91 13.46
N ALA A 183 -13.39 -39.71 12.24
CA ALA A 183 -13.96 -40.27 11.02
C ALA A 183 -14.05 -41.80 11.08
N SER A 184 -13.01 -42.48 11.56
CA SER A 184 -13.02 -43.94 11.73
C SER A 184 -14.07 -44.41 12.75
N ALA A 185 -14.30 -43.62 13.80
CA ALA A 185 -15.31 -43.93 14.82
C ALA A 185 -16.73 -43.77 14.25
N ILE A 186 -16.97 -42.72 13.46
CA ILE A 186 -18.25 -42.51 12.77
C ILE A 186 -18.54 -43.65 11.79
N VAL A 187 -17.55 -44.07 10.99
CA VAL A 187 -17.73 -45.19 10.04
C VAL A 187 -18.10 -46.48 10.77
N ARG A 188 -17.44 -46.78 11.90
CA ARG A 188 -17.79 -47.95 12.73
C ARG A 188 -19.21 -47.85 13.26
N ASP A 189 -19.58 -46.71 13.83
CA ASP A 189 -20.92 -46.49 14.40
C ASP A 189 -22.02 -46.63 13.32
N LYS A 190 -21.81 -46.05 12.14
CA LYS A 190 -22.74 -46.21 11.01
C LYS A 190 -22.82 -47.65 10.51
N CYS A 191 -21.70 -48.37 10.47
CA CYS A 191 -21.67 -49.79 10.12
C CYS A 191 -22.48 -50.64 11.12
N THR A 192 -22.33 -50.37 12.42
CA THR A 192 -23.11 -51.04 13.47
C THR A 192 -24.61 -50.78 13.31
N ILE A 193 -25.01 -49.54 13.05
CA ILE A 193 -26.43 -49.19 12.84
C ILE A 193 -27.00 -49.95 11.62
N ILE A 194 -26.29 -49.98 10.49
CA ILE A 194 -26.74 -50.69 9.28
C ILE A 194 -26.91 -52.19 9.56
N LEU A 195 -25.94 -52.81 10.23
CA LEU A 195 -25.97 -54.23 10.57
C LEU A 195 -27.21 -54.57 11.42
N VAL A 196 -27.50 -53.78 12.46
CA VAL A 196 -28.66 -53.98 13.33
C VAL A 196 -29.97 -53.88 12.54
N VAL A 197 -30.10 -52.86 11.67
CA VAL A 197 -31.31 -52.68 10.83
C VAL A 197 -31.51 -53.88 9.89
N THR A 198 -30.43 -54.39 9.27
CA THR A 198 -30.50 -55.56 8.38
C THR A 198 -30.98 -56.82 9.11
N ILE A 199 -30.50 -57.07 10.34
CA ILE A 199 -30.93 -58.23 11.14
C ILE A 199 -32.44 -58.15 11.43
N ILE A 200 -32.93 -56.98 11.84
CA ILE A 200 -34.35 -56.79 12.16
C ILE A 200 -35.23 -57.07 10.93
N LEU A 201 -34.86 -56.55 9.75
CA LEU A 201 -35.60 -56.80 8.51
C LEU A 201 -35.63 -58.29 8.13
N LEU A 202 -34.53 -59.01 8.34
CA LEU A 202 -34.46 -60.45 8.08
C LEU A 202 -35.45 -61.24 8.95
N ILE A 203 -35.52 -60.92 10.25
CA ILE A 203 -36.44 -61.57 11.19
C ILE A 203 -37.90 -61.31 10.77
N VAL A 204 -38.23 -60.06 10.43
CA VAL A 204 -39.58 -59.69 9.96
C VAL A 204 -39.93 -60.42 8.67
N SER A 205 -39.01 -60.49 7.71
CA SER A 205 -39.23 -61.19 6.44
C SER A 205 -39.49 -62.68 6.63
N ILE A 206 -38.70 -63.35 7.49
CA ILE A 206 -38.89 -64.77 7.81
C ILE A 206 -40.24 -64.99 8.52
N GLY A 207 -40.59 -64.12 9.46
CA GLY A 207 -41.88 -64.16 10.15
C GLY A 207 -43.07 -64.02 9.20
N LEU A 208 -43.01 -63.10 8.24
CA LEU A 208 -44.02 -62.92 7.20
C LEU A 208 -44.11 -64.13 6.28
N CYS A 209 -42.99 -64.69 5.83
CA CYS A 209 -42.98 -65.91 5.02
C CYS A 209 -43.59 -67.09 5.78
N ALA A 210 -43.26 -67.26 7.06
CA ALA A 210 -43.83 -68.32 7.89
C ALA A 210 -45.34 -68.12 8.12
N TYR A 211 -45.79 -66.89 8.35
CA TYR A 211 -47.22 -66.57 8.47
C TYR A 211 -47.97 -66.90 7.17
N PHE A 212 -47.46 -66.42 6.03
CA PHE A 212 -48.07 -66.67 4.73
C PHE A 212 -48.09 -68.16 4.37
N PHE A 213 -47.02 -68.90 4.67
CA PHE A 213 -46.97 -70.34 4.45
C PHE A 213 -47.92 -71.11 5.38
N ARG A 214 -48.20 -70.59 6.58
CA ARG A 214 -49.19 -71.17 7.50
C ARG A 214 -50.62 -70.91 7.04
N ASP A 215 -50.91 -69.72 6.51
CA ASP A 215 -52.22 -69.36 5.94
C ASP A 215 -52.55 -70.22 4.70
N ILE A 216 -51.56 -70.54 3.85
CA ILE A 216 -51.75 -71.39 2.67
C ILE A 216 -52.03 -72.87 2.99
N LYS A 217 -51.66 -73.33 4.19
CA LYS A 217 -51.78 -74.75 4.59
C LYS A 217 -53.02 -75.05 5.43
N THR A 218 -53.81 -74.03 5.77
CA THR A 218 -55.09 -74.17 6.50
C THR A 218 -56.24 -74.14 5.51
#